data_AF-J6HGH3-F1
#
_entry.id   AF-J6HGH3-F1
#
_cell.length_a   1.000
_cell.length_b   1.000
_cell.length_c   1.000
_cell.angle_alpha   90.00
_cell.angle_beta   90.00
_cell.angle_gamma   90.00
#
_symmetry.space_group_name_H-M   'P 1'
#
loop_
_entity.id
_entity.type
_entity.pdbx_description
1 polymer ?
#
loop_
_entity_poly.entity_id
_entity_poly.type
_entity_poly.pdbx_seq_one_letter_code
_entity_poly.pdbx_strand_id
1 'polypeptide(L)'
;MGLNTEGKAPFDLAEHFMLAQGVDINGEAETFAAGEINAGSELRSKNPLLSLFGRWGLSGKAGIGNAIPTGDNQWAMFGGGARAIMFERNENLMDYLETDQVDRLERLLEEQAEASVDISQIKSEQDAIKKEMKSADKDAKAELQIKLKVLDEKIQARKDQKQESRESIRRPIDPYEAFITGAELSHRMSIKNATDEEAGLFISALIRFAAEPRFGGHANHNCGLVEANWTVTTWKPGELVPVTLGEISITPNGVNIKGDELTAMVKAFNDNQSFDFTTR
;
A
#
# COMPACT_ATOMS: atom_id res chain seq x y z
N MET A 1 1.63 19.63 8.62
CA MET A 1 1.80 18.95 9.92
C MET A 1 1.83 20.02 10.98
N GLY A 2 0.92 19.95 11.96
CA GLY A 2 0.67 21.04 12.89
C GLY A 2 1.67 21.02 14.04
N LEU A 3 2.41 22.11 14.20
CA LEU A 3 3.05 22.42 15.47
C LEU A 3 1.95 22.54 16.54
N ASN A 4 2.27 22.16 17.77
CA ASN A 4 1.38 22.40 18.90
C ASN A 4 1.24 23.92 19.15
N THR A 5 0.43 24.29 20.14
CA THR A 5 0.19 25.68 20.54
C THR A 5 1.46 26.45 20.95
N GLU A 6 2.58 25.76 21.19
CA GLU A 6 3.89 26.33 21.54
C GLU A 6 4.86 26.38 20.35
N GLY A 7 4.42 26.05 19.13
CA GLY A 7 5.28 26.05 17.95
C GLY A 7 6.29 24.89 17.91
N LYS A 8 6.08 23.83 18.71
CA LYS A 8 6.91 22.61 18.70
C LYS A 8 6.18 21.47 17.99
N ALA A 9 6.94 20.55 17.41
CA ALA A 9 6.36 19.29 16.97
C ALA A 9 5.75 18.58 18.19
N PRO A 10 4.51 18.06 18.10
CA PRO A 10 3.85 17.41 19.22
C PRO A 10 4.49 16.08 19.59
N PHE A 11 5.24 15.47 18.66
CA PHE A 11 5.91 14.19 18.86
C PHE A 11 7.36 14.22 18.35
N ASP A 12 8.25 13.53 19.04
CA ASP A 12 9.64 13.29 18.65
C ASP A 12 9.77 12.07 17.70
N LEU A 13 10.99 11.75 17.28
CA LEU A 13 11.25 10.64 16.36
C LEU A 13 10.82 9.28 16.92
N ALA A 14 11.10 9.02 18.20
CA ALA A 14 10.79 7.76 18.84
C ALA A 14 9.28 7.58 19.01
N GLU A 15 8.57 8.65 19.34
CA GLU A 15 7.11 8.68 19.43
C GLU A 15 6.46 8.44 18.06
N HIS A 16 7.02 8.96 16.97
CA HIS A 16 6.53 8.65 15.62
C HIS A 16 6.69 7.16 15.28
N PHE A 17 7.86 6.55 15.53
CA PHE A 17 8.05 5.12 15.29
C PHE A 17 7.14 4.26 16.17
N MET A 18 6.98 4.65 17.44
CA MET A 18 6.13 3.96 18.38
C MET A 18 4.65 4.01 17.98
N LEU A 19 4.11 5.20 17.69
CA LEU A 19 2.68 5.36 17.40
C LEU A 19 2.31 4.91 15.98
N ALA A 20 3.20 5.05 14.99
CA ALA A 20 2.89 4.74 13.60
C ALA A 20 3.23 3.28 13.21
N GLN A 21 4.28 2.70 13.80
CA GLN A 21 4.75 1.35 13.45
C GLN A 21 4.77 0.40 14.65
N GLY A 22 4.51 0.87 15.86
CA GLY A 22 4.61 0.05 17.07
C GLY A 22 6.06 -0.33 17.40
N VAL A 23 7.05 0.45 16.94
CA VAL A 23 8.47 0.14 17.11
C VAL A 23 9.10 1.06 18.14
N ASP A 24 9.66 0.46 19.18
CA ASP A 24 10.49 1.16 20.14
C ASP A 24 11.95 1.23 19.68
N ILE A 25 12.37 2.40 19.23
CA ILE A 25 13.75 2.62 18.75
C ILE A 25 14.73 2.98 19.88
N ASN A 26 14.23 3.32 21.07
CA ASN A 26 15.06 3.69 22.21
C ASN A 26 15.18 2.58 23.26
N GLY A 27 14.28 1.59 23.24
CA GLY A 27 14.25 0.50 24.22
C GLY A 27 13.74 0.94 25.60
N GLU A 28 12.85 1.92 25.63
CA GLU A 28 12.28 2.51 26.84
C GLU A 28 10.90 1.94 27.21
N ALA A 29 10.28 1.18 26.30
CA ALA A 29 8.93 0.69 26.48
C ALA A 29 8.87 -0.41 27.54
N GLU A 30 7.80 -0.40 28.34
CA GLU A 30 7.54 -1.45 29.33
C GLU A 30 7.49 -2.84 28.67
N THR A 31 7.95 -3.88 29.37
CA THR A 31 7.90 -5.26 28.87
C THR A 31 6.86 -6.06 29.65
N PHE A 32 6.08 -6.86 28.92
CA PHE A 32 5.00 -7.66 29.49
C PHE A 32 5.31 -9.15 29.33
N ALA A 33 4.94 -9.95 30.33
CA ALA A 33 5.16 -11.38 30.26
C ALA A 33 4.18 -12.04 29.27
N ALA A 34 4.63 -13.11 28.59
CA ALA A 34 3.76 -13.87 27.72
C ALA A 34 2.58 -14.48 28.50
N GLY A 35 1.34 -14.22 28.04
CA GLY A 35 0.13 -14.73 28.67
C GLY A 35 -0.42 -13.91 29.84
N GLU A 36 0.17 -12.75 30.14
CA GLU A 36 -0.32 -11.84 31.17
C GLU A 36 -1.72 -11.30 30.80
N ILE A 37 -2.67 -11.47 31.74
CA ILE A 37 -4.04 -10.97 31.58
C ILE A 37 -4.05 -9.48 31.91
N ASN A 38 -4.63 -8.66 31.03
CA ASN A 38 -4.65 -7.20 31.16
C ASN A 38 -3.26 -6.54 31.15
N ALA A 39 -2.30 -7.15 30.45
CA ALA A 39 -0.97 -6.59 30.22
C ALA A 39 -1.06 -5.11 29.78
N GLY A 40 -0.30 -4.26 30.48
CA GLY A 40 -0.25 -2.83 30.22
C GLY A 40 -1.53 -2.07 30.55
N SER A 41 -2.32 -2.50 31.54
CA SER A 41 -3.58 -1.82 31.90
C SER A 41 -3.42 -0.31 32.18
N GLU A 42 -2.37 0.10 32.87
CA GLU A 42 -2.05 1.51 33.11
C GLU A 42 -1.60 2.23 31.84
N LEU A 43 -0.75 1.60 31.03
CA LEU A 43 -0.35 2.12 29.73
C LEU A 43 -1.57 2.34 28.82
N ARG A 44 -2.48 1.37 28.77
CA ARG A 44 -3.68 1.41 27.93
C ARG A 44 -4.67 2.49 28.35
N SER A 45 -4.79 2.77 29.65
CA SER A 45 -5.69 3.83 30.13
C SER A 45 -5.15 5.23 29.85
N LYS A 46 -3.83 5.40 29.81
CA LYS A 46 -3.17 6.67 29.44
C LYS A 46 -3.07 6.85 27.93
N ASN A 47 -2.71 5.79 27.20
CA ASN A 47 -2.44 5.82 25.76
C ASN A 47 -3.42 4.92 24.97
N PRO A 48 -4.60 5.44 24.59
CA PRO A 48 -5.61 4.66 23.89
C PRO A 48 -5.18 4.29 22.46
N LEU A 49 -4.20 4.98 21.86
CA LEU A 49 -3.63 4.59 20.55
C LEU A 49 -2.89 3.25 20.66
N LEU A 50 -1.98 3.12 21.63
CA LEU A 50 -1.27 1.86 21.86
C LEU A 50 -2.20 0.76 22.37
N SER A 51 -3.27 1.11 23.10
CA SER A 51 -4.28 0.12 23.48
C SER A 51 -5.02 -0.46 22.26
N LEU A 52 -5.44 0.39 21.33
CA LEU A 52 -6.17 -0.01 20.13
C LEU A 52 -5.29 -0.71 19.10
N PHE A 53 -4.18 -0.09 18.70
CA PHE A 53 -3.36 -0.56 17.57
C PHE A 53 -2.18 -1.43 17.99
N GLY A 54 -1.81 -1.39 19.27
CA GLY A 54 -0.72 -2.19 19.81
C GLY A 54 0.66 -1.64 19.48
N ARG A 55 1.67 -2.39 19.93
CA ARG A 55 3.08 -2.23 19.59
C ARG A 55 3.80 -3.58 19.69
N TRP A 56 5.07 -3.63 19.33
CA TRP A 56 5.89 -4.80 19.61
C TRP A 56 5.82 -5.16 21.10
N GLY A 57 5.44 -6.40 21.41
CA GLY A 57 5.26 -6.89 22.79
C GLY A 57 3.92 -6.54 23.45
N LEU A 58 3.04 -5.77 22.80
CA LEU A 58 1.69 -5.45 23.31
C LEU A 58 0.64 -5.58 22.20
N SER A 59 -0.21 -6.60 22.28
CA SER A 59 -1.26 -6.81 21.28
C SER A 59 -2.31 -5.69 21.27
N GLY A 60 -2.66 -5.19 20.10
CA GLY A 60 -3.75 -4.23 19.91
C GLY A 60 -5.14 -4.86 20.08
N LYS A 61 -6.13 -4.04 20.42
CA LYS A 61 -7.55 -4.44 20.48
C LYS A 61 -8.22 -4.46 19.11
N ALA A 62 -7.74 -3.65 18.16
CA ALA A 62 -8.29 -3.54 16.82
C ALA A 62 -7.78 -4.67 15.90
N GLY A 63 -8.70 -5.23 15.13
CA GLY A 63 -8.41 -6.13 14.02
C GLY A 63 -9.04 -5.60 12.75
N ILE A 64 -8.22 -5.31 11.75
CA ILE A 64 -8.64 -4.87 10.42
C ILE A 64 -8.60 -6.09 9.50
N GLY A 65 -9.75 -6.46 8.94
CA GLY A 65 -9.84 -7.58 8.00
C GLY A 65 -9.37 -7.21 6.60
N ASN A 66 -9.23 -8.22 5.75
CA ASN A 66 -9.03 -7.98 4.32
C ASN A 66 -10.37 -7.59 3.69
N ALA A 67 -10.33 -6.67 2.71
CA ALA A 67 -11.45 -6.44 1.81
C ALA A 67 -11.39 -7.50 0.70
N ILE A 68 -12.45 -8.30 0.58
CA ILE A 68 -12.50 -9.45 -0.33
C ILE A 68 -13.59 -9.20 -1.39
N PRO A 69 -13.29 -9.28 -2.70
CA PRO A 69 -14.27 -9.20 -3.78
C PRO A 69 -15.53 -10.02 -3.53
N THR A 70 -16.71 -9.43 -3.73
CA THR A 70 -18.00 -10.12 -3.58
C THR A 70 -18.41 -10.90 -4.83
N GLY A 71 -17.72 -10.68 -5.95
CA GLY A 71 -18.00 -11.36 -7.21
C GLY A 71 -16.76 -11.53 -8.09
N ASP A 72 -16.93 -12.28 -9.16
CA ASP A 72 -15.89 -12.51 -10.15
C ASP A 72 -15.62 -11.26 -11.00
N ASN A 73 -14.45 -11.23 -11.66
CA ASN A 73 -14.07 -10.17 -12.61
C ASN A 73 -14.09 -8.74 -12.06
N GLN A 74 -13.91 -8.57 -10.74
CA GLN A 74 -13.81 -7.26 -10.10
C GLN A 74 -12.42 -6.62 -10.20
N TRP A 75 -11.51 -7.22 -10.97
CA TRP A 75 -10.14 -6.74 -11.17
C TRP A 75 -9.74 -6.88 -12.65
N ALA A 76 -8.73 -6.11 -13.05
CA ALA A 76 -8.16 -6.16 -14.38
C ALA A 76 -6.68 -5.78 -14.35
N MET A 77 -5.98 -6.06 -15.47
CA MET A 77 -4.67 -5.50 -15.75
C MET A 77 -4.83 -4.08 -16.28
N PHE A 78 -4.16 -3.13 -15.62
CA PHE A 78 -4.10 -1.72 -16.01
C PHE A 78 -2.68 -1.31 -16.37
N GLY A 79 -2.53 -0.16 -17.03
CA GLY A 79 -1.25 0.28 -17.55
C GLY A 79 -0.78 -0.58 -18.72
N GLY A 80 0.52 -0.83 -18.80
CA GLY A 80 1.11 -1.51 -19.95
C GLY A 80 1.50 -0.58 -21.10
N GLY A 81 1.97 -1.18 -22.19
CA GLY A 81 2.45 -0.47 -23.37
C GLY A 81 3.91 -0.03 -23.24
N ALA A 82 4.32 0.92 -24.06
CA ALA A 82 5.64 1.53 -24.02
C ALA A 82 5.50 3.04 -24.00
N ARG A 83 6.48 3.72 -23.40
CA ARG A 83 6.59 5.17 -23.58
C ARG A 83 6.76 5.45 -25.08
N ALA A 84 5.75 6.05 -25.68
CA ALA A 84 5.81 6.51 -27.06
C ALA A 84 6.78 7.69 -27.15
N ILE A 85 7.54 7.75 -28.24
CA ILE A 85 8.46 8.86 -28.48
C ILE A 85 7.64 10.07 -28.89
N MET A 86 7.87 11.20 -28.22
CA MET A 86 7.08 12.41 -28.44
C MET A 86 7.17 12.91 -29.89
N PHE A 87 8.32 12.75 -30.53
CA PHE A 87 8.55 13.12 -31.93
C PHE A 87 7.77 12.24 -32.94
N GLU A 88 7.51 10.97 -32.61
CA GLU A 88 6.65 10.10 -33.44
C GLU A 88 5.17 10.47 -33.30
N ARG A 89 4.78 11.01 -32.14
CA ARG A 89 3.41 11.47 -31.88
C ARG A 89 3.12 12.84 -32.47
N ASN A 90 4.15 13.67 -32.61
CA ASN A 90 4.06 15.01 -33.16
C ASN A 90 5.38 15.35 -33.88
N GLU A 91 5.38 15.13 -35.19
CA GLU A 91 6.57 15.34 -36.04
C GLU A 91 7.03 16.81 -36.03
N ASN A 92 6.13 17.76 -35.82
CA ASN A 92 6.47 19.19 -35.72
C ASN A 92 7.39 19.51 -34.53
N LEU A 93 7.57 18.58 -33.58
CA LEU A 93 8.56 18.75 -32.51
C LEU A 93 10.00 18.68 -33.04
N MET A 94 10.23 18.08 -34.21
CA MET A 94 11.54 18.05 -34.86
C MET A 94 11.98 19.44 -35.33
N ASP A 95 11.05 20.33 -35.68
CA ASP A 95 11.34 21.69 -36.13
C ASP A 95 11.99 22.57 -35.04
N TYR A 96 11.90 22.12 -33.77
CA TYR A 96 12.53 22.78 -32.62
C TYR A 96 13.93 22.23 -32.29
N LEU A 97 14.42 21.26 -33.07
CA LEU A 97 15.75 20.69 -32.91
C LEU A 97 16.70 21.24 -33.99
N GLU A 98 17.93 21.50 -33.59
CA GLU A 98 19.03 21.70 -34.54
C GLU A 98 19.28 20.41 -35.34
N THR A 99 19.78 20.53 -36.58
CA THR A 99 19.94 19.39 -37.50
C THR A 99 20.80 18.27 -36.92
N ASP A 100 21.86 18.60 -36.17
CA ASP A 100 22.73 17.60 -35.53
C ASP A 100 22.01 16.80 -34.44
N GLN A 101 21.00 17.38 -33.78
CA GLN A 101 20.18 16.70 -32.78
C GLN A 101 19.11 15.81 -33.42
N VAL A 102 18.60 16.19 -34.60
CA VAL A 102 17.72 15.33 -35.41
C VAL A 102 18.49 14.08 -35.85
N ASP A 103 19.66 14.26 -36.47
CA ASP A 103 20.52 13.14 -36.90
C ASP A 103 20.89 12.22 -35.72
N ARG A 104 21.12 12.81 -34.55
CA ARG A 104 21.40 12.07 -33.30
C ARG A 104 20.20 11.26 -32.84
N LEU A 105 19.00 11.83 -32.89
CA LEU A 105 17.77 11.13 -32.51
C LEU A 105 17.49 9.96 -33.44
N GLU A 106 17.67 10.12 -34.76
CA GLU A 106 17.48 9.04 -35.74
C GLU A 106 18.41 7.86 -35.44
N ARG A 107 19.71 8.12 -35.22
CA ARG A 107 20.67 7.07 -34.82
C ARG A 107 20.26 6.36 -33.54
N LEU A 108 19.81 7.12 -32.53
CA LEU A 108 19.34 6.56 -31.25
C LEU A 108 18.10 5.66 -31.42
N LEU A 109 17.21 6.00 -32.36
CA LEU A 109 16.01 5.22 -32.64
C LEU A 109 16.34 3.91 -33.36
N GLU A 110 17.24 3.96 -34.36
CA GLU A 110 17.71 2.79 -35.10
C GLU A 110 18.45 1.81 -34.18
N GLU A 111 19.45 2.28 -33.43
CA GLU A 111 20.22 1.47 -32.48
C GLU A 111 19.30 0.75 -31.47
N GLN A 112 18.27 1.45 -30.97
CA GLN A 112 17.34 0.85 -30.01
C GLN A 112 16.36 -0.12 -30.65
N ALA A 113 15.94 0.08 -31.89
CA ALA A 113 15.08 -0.85 -32.61
C ALA A 113 15.82 -2.19 -32.83
N GLU A 114 17.07 -2.13 -33.31
CA GLU A 114 17.91 -3.31 -33.52
C GLU A 114 18.17 -4.07 -32.21
N ALA A 115 18.61 -3.36 -31.16
CA ALA A 115 18.85 -3.96 -29.86
C ALA A 115 17.58 -4.61 -29.26
N SER A 116 16.40 -4.02 -29.51
CA SER A 116 15.13 -4.58 -29.03
C SER A 116 14.78 -5.89 -29.73
N VAL A 117 15.00 -6.00 -31.05
CA VAL A 117 14.78 -7.24 -31.80
C VAL A 117 15.69 -8.35 -31.26
N ASP A 118 16.98 -8.06 -31.12
CA ASP A 118 17.97 -9.02 -30.61
C ASP A 118 17.63 -9.51 -29.19
N ILE A 119 17.28 -8.59 -28.27
CA ILE A 119 16.91 -8.94 -26.89
C ILE A 119 15.62 -9.77 -26.86
N SER A 120 14.64 -9.49 -27.73
CA SER A 120 13.37 -10.23 -27.78
C SER A 120 13.55 -11.70 -28.21
N GLN A 121 14.47 -11.97 -29.14
CA GLN A 121 14.81 -13.32 -29.57
C GLN A 121 15.48 -14.08 -28.42
N ILE A 122 16.46 -13.47 -27.75
CA ILE A 122 17.15 -14.07 -26.60
C ILE A 122 16.17 -14.39 -25.46
N LYS A 123 15.22 -13.50 -25.16
CA LYS A 123 14.18 -13.76 -24.14
C LYS A 123 13.27 -14.93 -24.51
N SER A 124 12.93 -15.07 -25.79
CA SER A 124 12.11 -16.20 -26.27
C SER A 124 12.84 -17.53 -26.08
N GLU A 125 14.17 -17.57 -26.28
CA GLU A 125 15.01 -18.73 -25.95
C GLU A 125 15.04 -19.02 -24.45
N GLN A 126 15.15 -17.98 -23.61
CA GLN A 126 15.09 -18.15 -22.15
C GLN A 126 13.76 -18.75 -21.68
N ASP A 127 12.64 -18.32 -22.25
CA ASP A 127 11.32 -18.82 -21.87
C ASP A 127 11.11 -20.28 -22.34
N ALA A 128 11.65 -20.66 -23.50
CA ALA A 128 11.69 -22.05 -23.93
C ALA A 128 12.49 -22.92 -22.95
N ILE A 129 13.69 -22.48 -22.55
CA ILE A 129 14.54 -23.18 -21.57
C ILE A 129 13.83 -23.29 -20.20
N LYS A 130 13.21 -22.21 -19.72
CA LYS A 130 12.45 -22.23 -18.45
C LYS A 130 11.29 -23.21 -18.51
N LYS A 131 10.66 -23.40 -19.68
CA LYS A 131 9.60 -24.40 -19.87
C LYS A 131 10.17 -25.82 -19.84
N GLU A 132 11.28 -26.09 -20.51
CA GLU A 132 11.98 -27.39 -20.48
C GLU A 132 12.43 -27.77 -19.06
N MET A 133 12.89 -26.79 -18.27
CA MET A 133 13.29 -26.99 -16.88
C MET A 133 12.15 -27.49 -15.98
N LYS A 134 10.87 -27.25 -16.31
CA LYS A 134 9.74 -27.72 -15.48
C LYS A 134 9.64 -29.25 -15.44
N SER A 135 10.06 -29.91 -16.53
CA SER A 135 10.02 -31.38 -16.69
C SER A 135 11.38 -32.07 -16.61
N ALA A 136 12.48 -31.30 -16.50
CA ALA A 136 13.84 -31.84 -16.47
C ALA A 136 14.23 -32.43 -15.10
N ASP A 137 15.13 -33.42 -15.13
CA ASP A 137 15.78 -33.99 -13.97
C ASP A 137 16.84 -33.05 -13.37
N LYS A 138 17.50 -33.47 -12.29
CA LYS A 138 18.41 -32.62 -11.52
C LYS A 138 19.65 -32.20 -12.32
N ASP A 139 20.19 -33.11 -13.14
CA ASP A 139 21.43 -32.88 -13.88
C ASP A 139 21.14 -32.04 -15.14
N ALA A 140 20.06 -32.32 -15.86
CA ALA A 140 19.59 -31.50 -16.97
C ALA A 140 19.19 -30.08 -16.51
N LYS A 141 18.63 -29.92 -15.31
CA LYS A 141 18.36 -28.58 -14.74
C LYS A 141 19.63 -27.77 -14.51
N ALA A 142 20.72 -28.40 -14.07
CA ALA A 142 21.99 -27.71 -13.85
C ALA A 142 22.57 -27.19 -15.17
N GLU A 143 22.52 -27.99 -16.24
CA GLU A 143 22.96 -27.56 -17.58
C GLU A 143 22.08 -26.44 -18.16
N LEU A 144 20.76 -26.54 -17.99
CA LEU A 144 19.82 -25.50 -18.44
C LEU A 144 20.01 -24.18 -17.68
N GLN A 145 20.36 -24.22 -16.39
CA GLN A 145 20.74 -23.01 -15.62
C GLN A 145 22.01 -22.33 -16.16
N ILE A 146 23.02 -23.11 -16.56
CA ILE A 146 24.23 -22.56 -17.19
C ILE A 146 23.86 -21.86 -18.50
N LYS A 147 23.01 -22.47 -19.34
CA LYS A 147 22.53 -21.85 -20.57
C LYS A 147 21.75 -20.56 -20.31
N LEU A 148 20.89 -20.51 -19.30
CA LEU A 148 20.18 -19.29 -18.91
C LEU A 148 21.14 -18.16 -18.54
N LYS A 149 22.18 -18.47 -17.74
CA LYS A 149 23.17 -17.48 -17.34
C LYS A 149 23.95 -16.91 -18.54
N VAL A 150 24.31 -17.75 -19.51
CA VAL A 150 24.94 -17.28 -20.76
C VAL A 150 24.01 -16.36 -21.54
N LEU A 151 22.70 -16.65 -21.58
CA LEU A 151 21.73 -15.77 -22.24
C LEU A 151 21.55 -14.45 -21.47
N ASP A 152 21.58 -14.45 -20.14
CA ASP A 152 21.56 -13.23 -19.31
C ASP A 152 22.79 -12.36 -19.59
N GLU A 153 23.98 -12.97 -19.67
CA GLU A 153 25.23 -12.26 -20.02
C GLU A 153 25.18 -11.67 -21.43
N LYS A 154 24.58 -12.38 -22.41
CA LYS A 154 24.35 -11.84 -23.75
C LYS A 154 23.39 -10.65 -23.76
N ILE A 155 22.29 -10.70 -23.00
CA ILE A 155 21.37 -9.57 -22.86
C ILE A 155 22.11 -8.37 -22.25
N GLN A 156 22.93 -8.60 -21.22
CA GLN A 156 23.67 -7.53 -20.57
C GLN A 156 24.70 -6.92 -21.52
N ALA A 157 25.47 -7.73 -22.24
CA ALA A 157 26.42 -7.24 -23.24
C ALA A 157 25.75 -6.41 -24.35
N ARG A 158 24.54 -6.80 -24.80
CA ARG A 158 23.78 -6.00 -25.77
C ARG A 158 23.25 -4.69 -25.20
N LYS A 159 22.92 -4.64 -23.91
CA LYS A 159 22.56 -3.37 -23.23
C LYS A 159 23.76 -2.44 -23.08
N ASP A 160 24.95 -3.01 -22.87
CA ASP A 160 26.20 -2.28 -22.64
C ASP A 160 26.85 -1.78 -23.94
N GLN A 161 26.49 -2.33 -25.10
CA GLN A 161 26.96 -1.90 -26.43
C GLN A 161 26.44 -0.53 -26.90
N LYS A 162 25.56 0.12 -26.14
CA LYS A 162 24.97 1.41 -26.54
C LYS A 162 26.00 2.54 -26.47
N GLN A 163 26.14 3.31 -27.56
CA GLN A 163 27.17 4.36 -27.66
C GLN A 163 26.86 5.60 -26.81
N GLU A 164 25.57 5.98 -26.67
CA GLU A 164 25.20 7.20 -25.95
C GLU A 164 24.11 7.02 -24.88
N SER A 165 23.03 6.28 -25.16
CA SER A 165 21.90 6.18 -24.23
C SER A 165 21.98 4.93 -23.35
N ARG A 166 22.38 5.10 -22.08
CA ARG A 166 22.39 3.99 -21.11
C ARG A 166 20.99 3.38 -20.89
N GLU A 167 19.95 4.20 -20.97
CA GLU A 167 18.55 3.79 -20.81
C GLU A 167 17.82 3.68 -22.16
N SER A 168 16.81 2.82 -22.26
CA SER A 168 15.94 2.80 -23.46
C SER A 168 14.92 3.94 -23.39
N ILE A 169 14.74 4.66 -24.51
CA ILE A 169 13.71 5.72 -24.60
C ILE A 169 12.30 5.14 -24.77
N ARG A 170 12.19 3.91 -25.29
CA ARG A 170 10.93 3.14 -25.38
C ARG A 170 10.76 2.18 -24.19
N ARG A 171 11.03 2.63 -22.97
CA ARG A 171 10.89 1.76 -21.80
C ARG A 171 9.45 1.22 -21.70
N PRO A 172 9.25 -0.11 -21.66
CA PRO A 172 7.95 -0.70 -21.39
C PRO A 172 7.40 -0.16 -20.06
N ILE A 173 6.11 0.12 -20.04
CA ILE A 173 5.40 0.42 -18.81
C ILE A 173 4.92 -0.91 -18.27
N ASP A 174 5.39 -1.28 -17.09
CA ASP A 174 4.95 -2.51 -16.46
C ASP A 174 3.46 -2.40 -16.16
N PRO A 175 2.62 -3.35 -16.64
CA PRO A 175 1.21 -3.36 -16.28
C PRO A 175 1.07 -3.77 -14.81
N TYR A 176 -0.03 -3.38 -14.19
CA TYR A 176 -0.32 -3.69 -12.80
C TYR A 176 -1.75 -4.19 -12.64
N GLU A 177 -1.96 -5.09 -11.69
CA GLU A 177 -3.29 -5.57 -11.33
C GLU A 177 -3.96 -4.56 -10.40
N ALA A 178 -5.22 -4.23 -10.68
CA ALA A 178 -6.02 -3.42 -9.77
C ALA A 178 -7.50 -3.82 -9.85
N PHE A 179 -8.25 -3.45 -8.81
CA PHE A 179 -9.71 -3.52 -8.87
C PHE A 179 -10.27 -2.52 -9.88
N ILE A 180 -11.31 -2.94 -10.59
CA ILE A 180 -12.03 -2.05 -11.52
C ILE A 180 -12.89 -1.05 -10.74
N THR A 181 -13.24 0.07 -11.37
CA THR A 181 -14.21 1.00 -10.78
C THR A 181 -15.55 0.30 -10.52
N GLY A 182 -16.10 0.50 -9.32
CA GLY A 182 -17.34 -0.15 -8.90
C GLY A 182 -17.17 -1.60 -8.41
N ALA A 183 -15.94 -2.10 -8.27
CA ALA A 183 -15.68 -3.34 -7.55
C ALA A 183 -16.21 -3.24 -6.12
N GLU A 184 -17.02 -4.21 -5.70
CA GLU A 184 -17.58 -4.28 -4.35
C GLU A 184 -16.85 -5.32 -3.52
N LEU A 185 -16.37 -4.91 -2.34
CA LEU A 185 -15.59 -5.79 -1.48
C LEU A 185 -16.27 -5.95 -0.11
N SER A 186 -16.38 -7.19 0.34
CA SER A 186 -16.79 -7.53 1.71
C SER A 186 -15.63 -7.25 2.65
N HIS A 187 -15.88 -6.45 3.68
CA HIS A 187 -14.87 -6.04 4.65
C HIS A 187 -15.43 -6.10 6.06
N ARG A 188 -14.59 -6.52 7.02
CA ARG A 188 -14.94 -6.57 8.44
C ARG A 188 -13.80 -6.04 9.29
N MET A 189 -14.14 -5.28 10.31
CA MET A 189 -13.26 -4.87 11.39
C MET A 189 -13.80 -5.39 12.73
N SER A 190 -12.93 -5.44 13.74
CA SER A 190 -13.33 -5.75 15.12
C SER A 190 -12.50 -4.95 16.10
N ILE A 191 -13.11 -4.52 17.19
CA ILE A 191 -12.41 -3.96 18.35
C ILE A 191 -12.82 -4.80 19.56
N LYS A 192 -11.84 -5.32 20.29
CA LYS A 192 -12.06 -6.25 21.40
C LYS A 192 -12.04 -5.50 22.72
N ASN A 193 -13.06 -5.68 23.57
CA ASN A 193 -13.14 -5.08 24.91
C ASN A 193 -12.76 -3.59 24.91
N ALA A 194 -13.31 -2.85 23.95
CA ALA A 194 -13.05 -1.43 23.81
C ALA A 194 -13.88 -0.64 24.82
N THR A 195 -13.28 0.40 25.42
CA THR A 195 -14.05 1.44 26.10
C THR A 195 -14.72 2.37 25.08
N ASP A 196 -15.63 3.23 25.53
CA ASP A 196 -16.28 4.21 24.66
C ASP A 196 -15.26 5.19 24.05
N GLU A 197 -14.21 5.56 24.79
CA GLU A 197 -13.15 6.43 24.29
C GLU A 197 -12.26 5.72 23.25
N GLU A 198 -11.96 4.44 23.45
CA GLU A 198 -11.22 3.65 22.46
C GLU A 198 -12.05 3.44 21.18
N ALA A 199 -13.35 3.15 21.30
CA ALA A 199 -14.24 3.08 20.15
C ALA A 199 -14.33 4.46 19.45
N GLY A 200 -14.43 5.55 20.21
CA GLY A 200 -14.43 6.92 19.72
C GLY A 200 -13.16 7.31 18.98
N LEU A 201 -11.99 6.92 19.49
CA LEU A 201 -10.70 7.10 18.82
C LEU A 201 -10.65 6.34 17.50
N PHE A 202 -11.13 5.09 17.48
CA PHE A 202 -11.19 4.30 16.26
C PHE A 202 -12.08 4.95 15.19
N ILE A 203 -13.28 5.42 15.58
CA ILE A 203 -14.19 6.14 14.69
C ILE A 203 -13.55 7.45 14.22
N SER A 204 -12.85 8.17 15.10
CA SER A 204 -12.12 9.40 14.75
C SER A 204 -10.99 9.15 13.74
N ALA A 205 -10.32 8.00 13.83
CA ALA A 205 -9.35 7.57 12.83
C ALA A 205 -9.99 7.31 11.46
N LEU A 206 -11.20 6.71 11.43
CA LEU A 206 -11.99 6.57 10.19
C LEU A 206 -12.41 7.93 9.62
N ILE A 207 -12.81 8.88 10.46
CA ILE A 207 -13.09 10.27 10.04
C ILE A 207 -11.86 10.90 9.41
N ARG A 208 -10.68 10.70 10.00
CA ARG A 208 -9.42 11.22 9.45
C ARG A 208 -9.08 10.56 8.11
N PHE A 209 -9.25 9.24 8.01
CA PHE A 209 -9.03 8.48 6.77
C PHE A 209 -9.94 8.95 5.63
N ALA A 210 -11.19 9.30 5.94
CA ALA A 210 -12.16 9.76 4.94
C ALA A 210 -11.80 11.08 4.23
N ALA A 211 -10.82 11.84 4.72
CA ALA A 211 -10.30 13.00 4.01
C ALA A 211 -9.53 12.60 2.73
N GLU A 212 -8.95 11.40 2.71
CA GLU A 212 -8.28 10.81 1.56
C GLU A 212 -8.44 9.28 1.63
N PRO A 213 -9.65 8.75 1.33
CA PRO A 213 -9.96 7.35 1.54
C PRO A 213 -9.35 6.51 0.42
N ARG A 214 -8.05 6.23 0.55
CA ARG A 214 -7.25 5.54 -0.46
C ARG A 214 -6.57 4.32 0.10
N PHE A 215 -6.63 3.21 -0.63
CA PHE A 215 -5.87 2.00 -0.35
C PHE A 215 -4.90 1.66 -1.49
N GLY A 216 -3.78 1.03 -1.13
CA GLY A 216 -2.83 0.48 -2.10
C GLY A 216 -1.89 1.52 -2.74
N GLY A 217 -1.18 1.07 -3.79
CA GLY A 217 -0.22 1.87 -4.53
C GLY A 217 -0.84 2.66 -5.69
N HIS A 218 0.02 3.14 -6.60
CA HIS A 218 -0.39 3.86 -7.82
C HIS A 218 -1.30 5.09 -7.58
N ALA A 219 -1.15 5.75 -6.43
CA ALA A 219 -1.90 6.97 -6.09
C ALA A 219 -1.72 8.09 -7.15
N ASN A 220 -0.56 8.16 -7.80
CA ASN A 220 -0.30 9.13 -8.89
C ASN A 220 -1.10 8.84 -10.17
N HIS A 221 -1.63 7.62 -10.35
CA HIS A 221 -2.62 7.29 -11.38
C HIS A 221 -4.07 7.45 -10.87
N ASN A 222 -4.23 8.05 -9.69
CA ASN A 222 -5.48 8.19 -8.97
C ASN A 222 -6.17 6.86 -8.59
N CYS A 223 -5.42 5.75 -8.53
CA CYS A 223 -5.95 4.44 -8.14
C CYS A 223 -6.23 4.31 -6.63
N GLY A 224 -7.21 3.48 -6.28
CA GLY A 224 -7.42 3.05 -4.90
C GLY A 224 -8.33 3.93 -4.05
N LEU A 225 -8.99 4.94 -4.63
CA LEU A 225 -10.07 5.68 -3.95
C LEU A 225 -11.22 4.72 -3.63
N VAL A 226 -11.74 4.80 -2.41
CA VAL A 226 -12.84 3.95 -1.95
C VAL A 226 -13.98 4.73 -1.32
N GLU A 227 -15.16 4.17 -1.49
CA GLU A 227 -16.32 4.43 -0.64
C GLU A 227 -16.51 3.23 0.28
N ALA A 228 -17.05 3.46 1.47
CA ALA A 228 -17.25 2.39 2.44
C ALA A 228 -18.57 2.55 3.19
N ASN A 229 -19.20 1.44 3.53
CA ASN A 229 -20.36 1.39 4.38
C ASN A 229 -20.24 0.20 5.33
N TRP A 230 -20.32 0.47 6.63
CA TRP A 230 -20.26 -0.54 7.68
C TRP A 230 -21.44 -0.41 8.61
N THR A 231 -22.12 -1.53 8.87
CA THR A 231 -23.02 -1.67 10.02
C THR A 231 -22.19 -2.00 11.25
N VAL A 232 -22.35 -1.19 12.31
CA VAL A 232 -21.65 -1.38 13.58
C VAL A 232 -22.53 -2.18 14.52
N THR A 233 -21.99 -3.27 15.06
CA THR A 233 -22.71 -4.15 15.97
C THR A 233 -21.87 -4.50 17.20
N THR A 234 -22.53 -4.79 18.31
CA THR A 234 -21.90 -5.27 19.55
C THR A 234 -22.61 -6.50 20.11
N TRP A 235 -21.95 -7.21 21.02
CA TRP A 235 -22.54 -8.32 21.78
C TRP A 235 -22.80 -7.85 23.21
N LYS A 236 -24.08 -7.64 23.55
CA LYS A 236 -24.45 -7.31 24.94
C LYS A 236 -24.49 -8.59 25.78
N PRO A 237 -24.10 -8.56 27.07
CA PRO A 237 -24.15 -9.74 27.93
C PRO A 237 -25.54 -10.39 27.94
N GLY A 238 -25.60 -11.70 27.69
CA GLY A 238 -26.85 -12.47 27.66
C GLY A 238 -27.59 -12.49 26.32
N GLU A 239 -27.17 -11.68 25.34
CA GLU A 239 -27.77 -11.70 23.99
C GLU A 239 -27.23 -12.87 23.15
N LEU A 240 -28.13 -13.50 22.38
CA LEU A 240 -27.78 -14.60 21.46
C LEU A 240 -27.34 -14.11 20.07
N VAL A 241 -27.63 -12.84 19.75
CA VAL A 241 -27.34 -12.21 18.45
C VAL A 241 -26.72 -10.85 18.67
N PRO A 242 -25.90 -10.36 17.73
CA PRO A 242 -25.32 -9.03 17.83
C PRO A 242 -26.41 -7.95 17.73
N VAL A 243 -26.30 -6.92 18.57
CA VAL A 243 -27.16 -5.75 18.56
C VAL A 243 -26.52 -4.69 17.66
N THR A 244 -27.32 -4.07 16.78
CA THR A 244 -26.86 -2.99 15.92
C THR A 244 -26.79 -1.69 16.71
N LEU A 245 -25.64 -1.03 16.68
CA LEU A 245 -25.41 0.29 17.28
C LEU A 245 -25.66 1.42 16.29
N GLY A 246 -25.45 1.15 14.99
CA GLY A 246 -25.56 2.17 13.97
C GLY A 246 -24.84 1.82 12.67
N GLU A 247 -24.59 2.84 11.86
CA GLU A 247 -23.91 2.75 10.57
C GLU A 247 -22.83 3.82 10.48
N ILE A 248 -21.70 3.47 9.84
CA ILE A 248 -20.64 4.41 9.47
C ILE A 248 -20.42 4.27 7.97
N SER A 249 -20.46 5.39 7.26
CA SER A 249 -20.18 5.43 5.82
C SER A 249 -19.18 6.52 5.47
N ILE A 250 -18.30 6.19 4.53
CA ILE A 250 -17.33 7.09 3.91
C ILE A 250 -17.77 7.30 2.48
N THR A 251 -18.00 8.56 2.12
CA THR A 251 -18.48 8.97 0.80
C THR A 251 -17.56 10.07 0.25
N PRO A 252 -17.67 10.43 -1.05
CA PRO A 252 -16.94 11.57 -1.61
C PRO A 252 -17.23 12.90 -0.90
N ASN A 253 -18.34 13.00 -0.17
CA ASN A 253 -18.75 14.19 0.58
C ASN A 253 -18.31 14.16 2.06
N GLY A 254 -17.58 13.12 2.48
CA GLY A 254 -17.13 12.93 3.86
C GLY A 254 -17.77 11.75 4.56
N VAL A 255 -17.75 11.77 5.89
CA VAL A 255 -18.24 10.68 6.76
C VAL A 255 -19.65 10.96 7.25
N ASN A 256 -20.51 9.94 7.19
CA ASN A 256 -21.80 9.93 7.82
C ASN A 256 -21.85 8.84 8.90
N ILE A 257 -22.21 9.24 10.12
CA ILE A 257 -22.34 8.37 11.30
C ILE A 257 -23.80 8.43 11.74
N LYS A 258 -24.48 7.29 11.73
CA LYS A 258 -25.84 7.15 12.25
C LYS A 258 -25.81 6.30 13.51
N GLY A 259 -26.45 6.76 14.57
CA GLY A 259 -26.55 6.06 15.86
C GLY A 259 -26.06 6.93 17.01
N ASP A 260 -26.91 7.14 18.00
CA ASP A 260 -26.63 8.01 19.14
C ASP A 260 -25.45 7.46 19.98
N GLU A 261 -25.37 6.13 20.14
CA GLU A 261 -24.27 5.48 20.85
C GLU A 261 -22.91 5.73 20.15
N LEU A 262 -22.85 5.65 18.81
CA LEU A 262 -21.62 5.92 18.06
C LEU A 262 -21.18 7.38 18.18
N THR A 263 -22.14 8.31 18.16
CA THR A 263 -21.87 9.73 18.34
C THR A 263 -21.38 10.03 19.76
N ALA A 264 -21.95 9.36 20.77
CA ALA A 264 -21.52 9.46 22.15
C ALA A 264 -20.08 8.95 22.34
N MET A 265 -19.69 7.86 21.69
CA MET A 265 -18.30 7.33 21.73
C MET A 265 -17.30 8.35 21.15
N VAL A 266 -17.60 8.95 19.99
CA VAL A 266 -16.74 9.99 19.40
C VAL A 266 -16.61 11.18 20.35
N LYS A 267 -17.71 11.61 20.98
CA LYS A 267 -17.69 12.67 21.99
C LYS A 267 -16.86 12.30 23.21
N ALA A 268 -17.00 11.08 23.72
CA ALA A 268 -16.24 10.60 24.88
C ALA A 268 -14.73 10.66 24.64
N PHE A 269 -14.27 10.28 23.44
CA PHE A 269 -12.87 10.43 23.06
C PHE A 269 -12.44 11.90 23.00
N ASN A 270 -13.19 12.75 22.29
CA ASN A 270 -12.81 14.15 22.06
C ASN A 270 -12.80 15.00 23.34
N ASP A 271 -13.70 14.71 24.27
CA ASP A 271 -13.83 15.45 25.53
C ASP A 271 -12.78 15.01 26.57
N ASN A 272 -12.20 13.83 26.42
CA ASN A 272 -11.21 13.31 27.36
C ASN A 272 -9.81 13.90 27.07
N GLN A 273 -9.40 14.82 27.95
CA GLN A 273 -8.09 15.48 27.88
C GLN A 273 -7.01 14.80 28.74
N SER A 274 -7.31 13.67 29.40
CA SER A 274 -6.37 13.00 30.30
C SER A 274 -5.42 12.03 29.59
N PHE A 275 -5.54 11.87 28.27
CA PHE A 275 -4.67 10.98 27.53
C PHE A 275 -3.25 11.51 27.43
N ASP A 276 -2.31 10.59 27.57
CA ASP A 276 -0.90 10.83 27.33
C ASP A 276 -0.40 9.86 26.25
N PHE A 277 -0.27 10.38 25.04
CA PHE A 277 0.21 9.63 23.88
C PHE A 277 1.73 9.41 23.88
N THR A 278 2.46 10.01 24.84
CA THR A 278 3.92 9.86 24.99
C THR A 278 4.29 8.68 25.92
N THR A 279 3.37 8.24 26.78
CA THR A 279 3.55 7.04 27.62
C THR A 279 3.69 5.78 26.74
N ARG A 280 4.70 4.93 26.99
CA ARG A 280 5.08 3.76 26.15
C ARG A 280 5.47 2.49 26.93
#